data_AF-A0A673XTS6-F1
#
_entry.id   AF-A0A673XTS6-F1
#
_cell.length_a   1.000
_cell.length_b   1.000
_cell.length_c   1.000
_cell.angle_alpha   90.00
_cell.angle_beta   90.00
_cell.angle_gamma   90.00
#
_symmetry.space_group_name_H-M   'P 1'
#
loop_
_entity.id
_entity.type
_entity.pdbx_description
1 polymer ?
#
loop_
_entity_poly.entity_id
_entity_poly.type
_entity_poly.pdbx_seq_one_letter_code
_entity_poly.pdbx_strand_id
1 'polypeptide(L)'
;MGGKQHVEVRLGKDLDGNQHFDVRLVRELVRELGGNQHVEARLGKELDGNQHVEVRLGRELGGNHYVEVRLVTELGGNQHVEVRLGREELAGNQHVEVRLGKELAGNQHVEVRLVRELGENQHVEVRLGKELAGNQHVEVSLGKELAGNQHVEVRLGKELAGNQHVEVRLVRELGENPHVEVRLGKELAWNQHVEVRLVRELGENQHVEVRLGKELAGNQHVEVRLGKELAGNQHVEVRLGKELAWNQHVEVRLVRELGENQHVEVRLGKELAGNQHVEVRLGKELAGNQHVEVRLGKELAGNQHVEVRLGKELPGNQHVEVRLGRELGENQHVEVRLVRELGGNQHVELTLGRELVFEPAC
;
A
#
# COMPACT_ATOMS: atom_id res chain seq x y z
N MET A 1 -41.04 -8.38 -13.20
CA MET A 1 -41.20 -7.17 -12.37
C MET A 1 -40.80 -7.51 -10.94
N GLY A 2 -39.51 -7.46 -10.62
CA GLY A 2 -38.99 -7.64 -9.26
C GLY A 2 -38.58 -6.28 -8.72
N GLY A 3 -39.19 -5.87 -7.61
CA GLY A 3 -39.13 -4.51 -7.09
C GLY A 3 -37.73 -4.02 -6.72
N LYS A 4 -37.56 -2.70 -6.78
CA LYS A 4 -36.41 -1.96 -6.25
C LYS A 4 -36.29 -2.23 -4.76
N GLN A 5 -35.50 -3.23 -4.37
CA GLN A 5 -35.22 -3.47 -2.96
C GLN A 5 -34.01 -2.65 -2.54
N HIS A 6 -34.23 -1.80 -1.54
CA HIS A 6 -33.21 -1.09 -0.77
C HIS A 6 -33.09 -1.84 0.55
N VAL A 7 -31.98 -2.55 0.74
CA VAL A 7 -31.68 -3.28 1.97
C VAL A 7 -30.78 -2.39 2.81
N GLU A 8 -31.33 -1.82 3.87
CA GLU A 8 -30.57 -0.98 4.80
C GLU A 8 -30.76 -1.50 6.21
N VAL A 9 -29.63 -1.63 6.94
CA VAL A 9 -29.65 -1.79 8.39
C VAL A 9 -28.92 -0.62 9.01
N ARG A 10 -29.68 0.12 9.82
CA ARG A 10 -29.19 1.18 10.69
C ARG A 10 -29.19 0.68 12.12
N LEU A 11 -28.07 0.84 12.79
CA LEU A 11 -28.00 0.67 14.24
C LEU A 11 -27.94 2.04 14.92
N GLY A 12 -28.48 2.10 16.14
CA GLY A 12 -28.78 3.34 16.87
C GLY A 12 -27.59 4.28 17.06
N LYS A 13 -27.89 5.51 17.47
CA LYS A 13 -26.87 6.49 17.84
C LYS A 13 -26.31 6.08 19.20
N ASP A 14 -24.97 5.97 19.26
CA ASP A 14 -24.16 5.91 20.48
C ASP A 14 -24.19 4.54 21.18
N LEU A 15 -23.09 3.81 21.05
CA LEU A 15 -22.98 2.37 21.34
C LEU A 15 -21.74 2.07 22.20
N ASP A 16 -21.45 2.96 23.15
CA ASP A 16 -20.20 2.98 23.89
C ASP A 16 -20.15 1.96 25.03
N GLY A 17 -18.95 1.45 25.33
CA GLY A 17 -18.69 0.63 26.51
C GLY A 17 -19.29 -0.78 26.47
N ASN A 18 -19.62 -1.33 25.29
CA ASN A 18 -20.13 -2.70 25.16
C ASN A 18 -19.00 -3.74 25.21
N GLN A 19 -19.22 -4.81 25.98
CA GLN A 19 -18.28 -5.94 26.05
C GLN A 19 -18.19 -6.71 24.73
N HIS A 20 -19.25 -6.72 23.91
CA HIS A 20 -19.21 -7.33 22.59
C HIS A 20 -20.32 -6.73 21.74
N PHE A 21 -19.96 -5.88 20.78
CA PHE A 21 -20.86 -5.31 19.80
C PHE A 21 -20.69 -6.02 18.46
N ASP A 22 -21.69 -6.79 18.06
CA ASP A 22 -21.65 -7.61 16.85
C ASP A 22 -22.88 -7.35 16.00
N VAL A 23 -22.65 -6.66 14.89
CA VAL A 23 -23.62 -6.39 13.84
C VAL A 23 -23.56 -7.52 12.84
N ARG A 24 -24.30 -8.59 13.15
CA ARG A 24 -24.59 -9.65 12.17
C ARG A 24 -25.84 -9.30 11.39
N LEU A 25 -25.66 -8.42 10.42
CA LEU A 25 -26.53 -8.41 9.26
C LEU A 25 -26.37 -9.78 8.60
N VAL A 26 -27.45 -10.56 8.49
CA VAL A 26 -27.47 -11.93 7.92
C VAL A 26 -27.07 -13.05 8.90
N ARG A 27 -27.83 -13.25 9.99
CA ARG A 27 -28.02 -14.63 10.47
C ARG A 27 -29.37 -15.25 10.11
N GLU A 28 -30.38 -14.47 9.69
CA GLU A 28 -31.70 -15.05 9.35
C GLU A 28 -32.43 -14.50 8.11
N LEU A 29 -31.92 -13.49 7.37
CA LEU A 29 -32.68 -12.86 6.28
C LEU A 29 -32.03 -12.93 4.88
N VAL A 30 -31.68 -14.13 4.42
CA VAL A 30 -31.18 -14.50 3.06
C VAL A 30 -29.65 -14.55 2.93
N ARG A 31 -29.13 -15.75 2.62
CA ARG A 31 -27.70 -16.06 2.45
C ARG A 31 -27.06 -15.40 1.21
N GLU A 32 -27.88 -14.88 0.30
CA GLU A 32 -27.55 -14.32 -1.01
C GLU A 32 -28.27 -12.96 -1.16
N LEU A 33 -27.54 -11.84 -1.16
CA LEU A 33 -28.13 -10.52 -1.42
C LEU A 33 -27.80 -10.11 -2.85
N GLY A 34 -28.59 -10.64 -3.79
CA GLY A 34 -28.40 -10.39 -5.21
C GLY A 34 -29.49 -9.53 -5.86
N GLY A 35 -29.12 -8.75 -6.88
CA GLY A 35 -30.06 -8.02 -7.72
C GLY A 35 -30.72 -6.79 -7.07
N ASN A 36 -30.15 -6.25 -5.99
CA ASN A 36 -30.69 -5.10 -5.29
C ASN A 36 -30.21 -3.76 -5.88
N GLN A 37 -30.98 -2.70 -5.67
CA GLN A 37 -30.53 -1.34 -5.98
C GLN A 37 -29.51 -0.86 -4.94
N HIS A 38 -29.68 -1.26 -3.68
CA HIS A 38 -28.78 -0.85 -2.61
C HIS A 38 -28.75 -1.92 -1.52
N VAL A 39 -27.55 -2.24 -1.05
CA VAL A 39 -27.31 -3.05 0.14
C VAL A 39 -26.38 -2.25 1.04
N GLU A 40 -26.87 -1.80 2.19
CA GLU A 40 -26.05 -1.01 3.12
C GLU A 40 -26.14 -1.43 4.59
N ALA A 41 -24.99 -1.35 5.24
CA ALA A 41 -24.84 -1.44 6.69
C ALA A 41 -24.33 -0.10 7.21
N ARG A 42 -25.09 0.55 8.09
CA ARG A 42 -24.68 1.81 8.75
C ARG A 42 -24.71 1.67 10.26
N LEU A 43 -23.56 1.92 10.87
CA LEU A 43 -23.45 2.08 12.32
C LEU A 43 -23.51 3.58 12.66
N GLY A 44 -23.91 3.92 13.90
CA GLY A 44 -24.24 5.25 14.40
C GLY A 44 -23.21 6.38 14.23
N LYS A 45 -23.04 7.26 15.23
CA LYS A 45 -22.14 8.42 15.10
C LYS A 45 -20.78 8.22 15.75
N GLU A 46 -20.75 7.53 16.89
CA GLU A 46 -19.57 7.33 17.72
C GLU A 46 -19.58 5.88 18.27
N LEU A 47 -18.39 5.31 18.41
CA LEU A 47 -18.14 4.02 19.06
C LEU A 47 -16.84 4.12 19.85
N ASP A 48 -16.96 4.22 21.17
CA ASP A 48 -15.83 4.26 22.08
C ASP A 48 -15.84 3.12 23.12
N GLY A 49 -14.64 2.63 23.45
CA GLY A 49 -14.42 1.74 24.61
C GLY A 49 -15.01 0.33 24.50
N ASN A 50 -15.27 -0.20 23.29
CA ASN A 50 -15.80 -1.55 23.12
C ASN A 50 -14.70 -2.61 23.08
N GLN A 51 -14.95 -3.82 23.59
CA GLN A 51 -13.97 -4.92 23.41
C GLN A 51 -14.02 -5.49 21.98
N HIS A 52 -15.20 -5.52 21.36
CA HIS A 52 -15.33 -6.04 20.00
C HIS A 52 -16.41 -5.26 19.25
N VAL A 53 -16.09 -4.77 18.07
CA VAL A 53 -16.98 -4.16 17.09
C VAL A 53 -16.82 -4.97 15.81
N GLU A 54 -17.84 -5.73 15.44
CA GLU A 54 -17.81 -6.52 14.21
C GLU A 54 -19.00 -6.20 13.32
N VAL A 55 -18.71 -6.00 12.03
CA VAL A 55 -19.70 -5.79 10.99
C VAL A 55 -19.46 -6.81 9.90
N ARG A 56 -20.42 -7.72 9.70
CA ARG A 56 -20.38 -8.68 8.59
C ARG A 56 -21.55 -8.42 7.66
N LEU A 57 -21.27 -8.32 6.36
CA LEU A 57 -22.31 -8.14 5.34
C LEU A 57 -22.26 -9.28 4.32
N GLY A 58 -23.25 -10.19 4.40
CA GLY A 58 -23.51 -11.23 3.40
C GLY A 58 -22.45 -12.34 3.30
N ARG A 59 -22.83 -13.46 2.66
CA ARG A 59 -21.89 -14.51 2.24
C ARG A 59 -21.49 -14.31 0.78
N GLU A 60 -22.48 -14.08 -0.07
CA GLU A 60 -22.39 -13.84 -1.51
C GLU A 60 -23.19 -12.58 -1.85
N LEU A 61 -22.54 -11.64 -2.56
CA LEU A 61 -23.10 -10.33 -2.90
C LEU A 61 -22.96 -10.09 -4.41
N GLY A 62 -24.01 -10.44 -5.16
CA GLY A 62 -23.98 -10.50 -6.63
C GLY A 62 -24.94 -9.55 -7.35
N GLY A 63 -24.51 -8.81 -8.36
CA GLY A 63 -25.43 -8.12 -9.26
C GLY A 63 -26.21 -6.95 -8.64
N ASN A 64 -25.66 -6.29 -7.62
CA ASN A 64 -26.28 -5.11 -7.00
C ASN A 64 -25.78 -3.81 -7.64
N HIS A 65 -26.60 -2.76 -7.62
CA HIS A 65 -26.14 -1.44 -8.07
C HIS A 65 -25.18 -0.81 -7.04
N TYR A 66 -25.43 -0.98 -5.74
CA TYR A 66 -24.56 -0.45 -4.69
C TYR A 66 -24.50 -1.38 -3.48
N VAL A 67 -23.29 -1.64 -2.98
CA VAL A 67 -23.00 -2.39 -1.76
C VAL A 67 -22.10 -1.52 -0.88
N GLU A 68 -22.58 -1.11 0.30
CA GLU A 68 -21.83 -0.22 1.20
C GLU A 68 -21.82 -0.70 2.64
N VAL A 69 -20.65 -0.67 3.27
CA VAL A 69 -20.53 -0.70 4.72
C VAL A 69 -19.95 0.62 5.17
N ARG A 70 -20.69 1.37 5.99
CA ARG A 70 -20.23 2.62 6.57
C ARG A 70 -20.30 2.55 8.09
N LEU A 71 -19.13 2.62 8.72
CA LEU A 71 -19.05 2.77 10.18
C LEU A 71 -19.17 4.24 10.60
N VAL A 72 -19.26 4.39 11.91
CA VAL A 72 -19.44 5.64 12.65
C VAL A 72 -18.42 6.71 12.29
N THR A 73 -18.69 7.96 12.61
CA THR A 73 -17.79 9.08 12.29
C THR A 73 -16.50 9.03 13.10
N GLU A 74 -16.59 8.61 14.36
CA GLU A 74 -15.49 8.56 15.34
C GLU A 74 -15.41 7.17 15.98
N LEU A 75 -14.24 6.52 15.86
CA LEU A 75 -13.94 5.18 16.38
C LEU A 75 -12.75 5.26 17.34
N GLY A 76 -13.05 5.24 18.64
CA GLY A 76 -12.09 5.43 19.72
C GLY A 76 -11.93 4.19 20.61
N GLY A 77 -10.73 3.92 21.11
CA GLY A 77 -10.55 3.12 22.33
C GLY A 77 -11.08 1.67 22.30
N ASN A 78 -11.32 1.09 21.12
CA ASN A 78 -11.85 -0.27 21.01
C ASN A 78 -10.71 -1.30 20.98
N GLN A 79 -10.92 -2.49 21.55
CA GLN A 79 -9.91 -3.56 21.45
C GLN A 79 -9.91 -4.17 20.05
N HIS A 80 -11.06 -4.44 19.46
CA HIS A 80 -11.13 -5.04 18.13
C HIS A 80 -12.25 -4.42 17.29
N VAL A 81 -11.91 -3.89 16.11
CA VAL A 81 -12.85 -3.39 15.11
C VAL A 81 -12.63 -4.18 13.83
N GLU A 82 -13.63 -4.94 13.40
CA GLU A 82 -13.55 -5.75 12.20
C GLU A 82 -14.73 -5.53 11.27
N VAL A 83 -14.43 -5.32 9.99
CA VAL A 83 -15.41 -5.27 8.92
C VAL A 83 -15.11 -6.38 7.93
N ARG A 84 -16.10 -7.25 7.70
CA ARG A 84 -16.07 -8.27 6.65
C ARG A 84 -17.17 -8.03 5.64
N LEU A 85 -16.78 -7.75 4.40
CA LEU A 85 -17.71 -7.58 3.30
C LEU A 85 -17.68 -8.82 2.40
N GLY A 86 -18.75 -9.62 2.46
CA GLY A 86 -18.85 -10.92 1.84
C GLY A 86 -17.90 -11.95 2.46
N ARG A 87 -18.22 -13.23 2.34
CA ARG A 87 -17.36 -14.32 2.82
C ARG A 87 -16.68 -15.07 1.68
N GLU A 88 -17.39 -15.27 0.59
CA GLU A 88 -16.95 -16.13 -0.51
C GLU A 88 -16.81 -15.34 -1.79
N GLU A 89 -17.88 -14.69 -2.25
CA GLU A 89 -17.90 -14.02 -3.56
C GLU A 89 -18.59 -12.65 -3.51
N LEU A 90 -18.00 -11.68 -4.22
CA LEU A 90 -18.58 -10.36 -4.45
C LEU A 90 -18.39 -9.99 -5.92
N ALA A 91 -19.45 -10.14 -6.71
CA ALA A 91 -19.35 -10.06 -8.17
C ALA A 91 -20.49 -9.30 -8.87
N GLY A 92 -20.19 -8.70 -10.02
CA GLY A 92 -21.20 -8.07 -10.87
C GLY A 92 -21.87 -6.84 -10.29
N ASN A 93 -21.28 -6.17 -9.28
CA ASN A 93 -21.85 -4.97 -8.68
C ASN A 93 -21.32 -3.70 -9.38
N GLN A 94 -22.11 -2.63 -9.43
CA GLN A 94 -21.59 -1.37 -9.97
C GLN A 94 -20.66 -0.69 -8.96
N HIS A 95 -21.03 -0.67 -7.69
CA HIS A 95 -20.22 -0.04 -6.65
C HIS A 95 -20.18 -0.89 -5.38
N VAL A 96 -18.98 -0.99 -4.82
CA VAL A 96 -18.65 -1.70 -3.58
C VAL A 96 -17.80 -0.76 -2.74
N GLU A 97 -18.32 -0.29 -1.61
CA GLU A 97 -17.60 0.64 -0.73
C GLU A 97 -17.57 0.15 0.72
N VAL A 98 -16.38 0.16 1.33
CA VAL A 98 -16.22 0.05 2.78
C VAL A 98 -15.60 1.33 3.31
N ARG A 99 -16.28 2.00 4.24
CA ARG A 99 -15.79 3.23 4.87
C ARG A 99 -15.81 3.11 6.39
N LEU A 100 -14.61 3.10 6.98
CA LEU A 100 -14.43 3.15 8.43
C LEU A 100 -14.18 4.60 8.84
N GLY A 101 -15.22 5.27 9.31
CA GLY A 101 -15.21 6.58 9.93
C GLY A 101 -14.39 7.70 9.30
N LYS A 102 -14.31 8.81 10.04
CA LYS A 102 -13.43 9.94 9.75
C LYS A 102 -12.22 9.94 10.68
N GLU A 103 -12.41 9.58 11.94
CA GLU A 103 -11.36 9.58 12.96
C GLU A 103 -11.29 8.21 13.61
N LEU A 104 -10.12 7.57 13.53
CA LEU A 104 -9.83 6.26 14.08
C LEU A 104 -8.65 6.38 15.03
N ALA A 105 -8.92 6.35 16.33
CA ALA A 105 -7.92 6.65 17.35
C ALA A 105 -7.86 5.61 18.47
N GLY A 106 -6.65 5.17 18.83
CA GLY A 106 -6.43 4.42 20.07
C GLY A 106 -7.05 3.01 20.12
N ASN A 107 -7.32 2.39 18.97
CA ASN A 107 -7.83 1.02 18.92
C ASN A 107 -6.68 0.01 18.95
N GLN A 108 -6.87 -1.18 19.53
CA GLN A 108 -5.83 -2.22 19.47
C GLN A 108 -5.79 -2.86 18.07
N HIS A 109 -6.92 -3.27 17.53
CA HIS A 109 -7.00 -3.85 16.18
C HIS A 109 -8.11 -3.20 15.36
N VAL A 110 -7.76 -2.76 14.15
CA VAL A 110 -8.68 -2.31 13.11
C VAL A 110 -8.44 -3.15 11.88
N GLU A 111 -9.44 -3.90 11.45
CA GLU A 111 -9.34 -4.82 10.34
C GLU A 111 -10.49 -4.64 9.34
N VAL A 112 -10.13 -4.54 8.06
CA VAL A 112 -11.09 -4.61 6.95
C VAL A 112 -10.71 -5.77 6.04
N ARG A 113 -11.62 -6.73 5.89
CA ARG A 113 -11.47 -7.84 4.96
C ARG A 113 -12.61 -7.83 3.95
N LEU A 114 -12.28 -7.92 2.67
CA LEU A 114 -13.24 -8.30 1.64
C LEU A 114 -13.24 -9.82 1.45
N VAL A 115 -14.12 -10.29 0.56
CA VAL A 115 -14.32 -11.66 0.12
C VAL A 115 -13.05 -12.40 -0.29
N ARG A 116 -13.16 -13.72 -0.41
CA ARG A 116 -12.13 -14.55 -1.01
C ARG A 116 -11.94 -14.23 -2.51
N GLU A 117 -13.03 -14.10 -3.24
CA GLU A 117 -13.09 -13.88 -4.70
C GLU A 117 -13.87 -12.61 -5.01
N LEU A 118 -13.18 -11.62 -5.60
CA LEU A 118 -13.72 -10.30 -5.90
C LEU A 118 -13.60 -10.03 -7.40
N GLY A 119 -14.71 -9.98 -8.13
CA GLY A 119 -14.62 -9.82 -9.58
C GLY A 119 -15.80 -9.15 -10.26
N GLU A 120 -15.60 -8.74 -11.51
CA GLU A 120 -16.68 -8.20 -12.36
C GLU A 120 -17.41 -6.95 -11.79
N ASN A 121 -16.80 -6.20 -10.87
CA ASN A 121 -17.39 -4.97 -10.34
C ASN A 121 -16.89 -3.73 -11.09
N GLN A 122 -17.69 -2.68 -11.25
CA GLN A 122 -17.18 -1.45 -11.85
C GLN A 122 -16.24 -0.72 -10.89
N HIS A 123 -16.62 -0.58 -9.62
CA HIS A 123 -15.80 0.10 -8.63
C HIS A 123 -15.77 -0.65 -7.29
N VAL A 124 -14.57 -0.90 -6.78
CA VAL A 124 -14.33 -1.39 -5.43
C VAL A 124 -13.46 -0.40 -4.68
N GLU A 125 -13.94 0.08 -3.54
CA GLU A 125 -13.24 1.07 -2.74
C GLU A 125 -13.25 0.74 -1.25
N VAL A 126 -12.08 0.79 -0.62
CA VAL A 126 -11.92 0.70 0.84
C VAL A 126 -11.27 1.96 1.36
N ARG A 127 -11.94 2.64 2.29
CA ARG A 127 -11.45 3.85 2.95
C ARG A 127 -11.43 3.67 4.46
N LEU A 128 -10.26 3.82 5.05
CA LEU A 128 -10.10 3.91 6.50
C LEU A 128 -9.79 5.36 6.85
N GLY A 129 -10.74 6.05 7.46
CA GLY A 129 -10.58 7.36 8.09
C GLY A 129 -10.05 8.48 7.19
N LYS A 130 -10.12 9.69 7.73
CA LYS A 130 -9.27 10.81 7.36
C LYS A 130 -8.06 10.87 8.29
N GLU A 131 -8.22 10.52 9.55
CA GLU A 131 -7.16 10.56 10.57
C GLU A 131 -7.09 9.21 11.29
N LEU A 132 -5.92 8.57 11.24
CA LEU A 132 -5.61 7.27 11.83
C LEU A 132 -4.45 7.41 12.82
N ALA A 133 -4.76 7.40 14.11
CA ALA A 133 -3.77 7.73 15.13
C ALA A 133 -3.71 6.71 16.29
N GLY A 134 -2.50 6.32 16.69
CA GLY A 134 -2.29 5.60 17.94
C GLY A 134 -2.91 4.20 18.01
N ASN A 135 -3.19 3.55 16.88
CA ASN A 135 -3.70 2.18 16.86
C ASN A 135 -2.54 1.17 16.93
N GLN A 136 -2.74 0.00 17.55
CA GLN A 136 -1.68 -1.02 17.55
C GLN A 136 -1.60 -1.70 16.18
N HIS A 137 -2.71 -2.14 15.61
CA HIS A 137 -2.75 -2.80 14.31
C HIS A 137 -3.87 -2.25 13.43
N VAL A 138 -3.50 -1.89 12.20
CA VAL A 138 -4.44 -1.52 11.13
C VAL A 138 -4.16 -2.42 9.93
N GLU A 139 -5.12 -3.27 9.56
CA GLU A 139 -5.00 -4.21 8.44
C GLU A 139 -6.14 -4.01 7.43
N VAL A 140 -5.80 -3.94 6.14
CA VAL A 140 -6.76 -4.02 5.03
C VAL A 140 -6.37 -5.17 4.12
N SER A 141 -7.32 -6.09 3.86
CA SER A 141 -7.16 -7.23 2.97
C SER A 141 -8.29 -7.31 1.94
N LEU A 142 -7.99 -7.29 0.64
CA LEU A 142 -9.03 -7.36 -0.41
C LEU A 142 -9.46 -8.77 -0.84
N GLY A 143 -8.70 -9.82 -0.48
CA GLY A 143 -9.08 -11.20 -0.75
C GLY A 143 -7.93 -12.11 -1.16
N LYS A 144 -8.26 -13.23 -1.79
CA LYS A 144 -7.26 -14.12 -2.42
C LYS A 144 -7.13 -13.87 -3.91
N GLU A 145 -8.24 -13.64 -4.58
CA GLU A 145 -8.34 -13.50 -6.04
C GLU A 145 -9.15 -12.24 -6.37
N LEU A 146 -8.58 -11.40 -7.25
CA LEU A 146 -9.23 -10.18 -7.73
C LEU A 146 -9.07 -10.09 -9.25
N ALA A 147 -10.17 -10.09 -10.01
CA ALA A 147 -10.12 -10.03 -11.47
C ALA A 147 -11.39 -9.42 -12.09
N GLY A 148 -11.24 -8.71 -13.22
CA GLY A 148 -12.38 -8.18 -13.98
C GLY A 148 -13.06 -6.96 -13.36
N ASN A 149 -12.42 -6.27 -12.42
CA ASN A 149 -12.95 -5.03 -11.85
C ASN A 149 -12.40 -3.82 -12.63
N GLN A 150 -13.23 -2.80 -12.91
CA GLN A 150 -12.74 -1.63 -13.66
C GLN A 150 -11.79 -0.76 -12.82
N HIS A 151 -12.14 -0.55 -11.54
CA HIS A 151 -11.35 0.24 -10.60
C HIS A 151 -11.33 -0.40 -9.22
N VAL A 152 -10.13 -0.56 -8.67
CA VAL A 152 -9.89 -1.01 -7.30
C VAL A 152 -9.08 0.04 -6.57
N GLU A 153 -9.59 0.53 -5.45
CA GLU A 153 -8.92 1.56 -4.67
C GLU A 153 -8.91 1.26 -3.16
N VAL A 154 -7.73 1.34 -2.56
CA VAL A 154 -7.55 1.28 -1.10
C VAL A 154 -6.92 2.58 -0.63
N ARG A 155 -7.60 3.27 0.30
CA ARG A 155 -7.10 4.50 0.93
C ARG A 155 -7.08 4.34 2.44
N LEU A 156 -5.90 4.50 3.03
CA LEU A 156 -5.76 4.66 4.48
C LEU A 156 -5.42 6.11 4.75
N GLY A 157 -6.38 6.84 5.34
CA GLY A 157 -6.22 8.16 5.93
C GLY A 157 -5.69 9.26 4.99
N LYS A 158 -5.81 10.49 5.45
CA LYS A 158 -4.95 11.59 5.02
C LYS A 158 -3.73 11.70 5.94
N GLU A 159 -3.90 11.41 7.22
CA GLU A 159 -2.88 11.51 8.26
C GLU A 159 -2.81 10.19 9.05
N LEU A 160 -1.63 9.56 9.06
CA LEU A 160 -1.34 8.29 9.72
C LEU A 160 -0.20 8.49 10.72
N ALA A 161 -0.51 8.47 12.02
CA ALA A 161 0.46 8.82 13.05
C ALA A 161 0.49 7.84 14.22
N GLY A 162 1.68 7.41 14.63
CA GLY A 162 1.87 6.72 15.90
C GLY A 162 1.24 5.32 16.00
N ASN A 163 1.03 4.64 14.86
CA ASN A 163 0.51 3.27 14.86
C ASN A 163 1.67 2.26 14.96
N GLN A 164 1.47 1.11 15.62
CA GLN A 164 2.54 0.11 15.68
C GLN A 164 2.66 -0.63 14.34
N HIS A 165 1.55 -1.11 13.78
CA HIS A 165 1.53 -1.82 12.51
C HIS A 165 0.43 -1.29 11.60
N VAL A 166 0.79 -0.91 10.39
CA VAL A 166 -0.12 -0.57 9.30
C VAL A 166 0.17 -1.49 8.13
N GLU A 167 -0.79 -2.31 7.74
CA GLU A 167 -0.63 -3.29 6.67
C GLU A 167 -1.77 -3.20 5.64
N VAL A 168 -1.40 -3.15 4.36
CA VAL A 168 -2.34 -3.30 3.25
C VAL A 168 -1.91 -4.48 2.40
N ARG A 169 -2.81 -5.46 2.27
CA ARG A 169 -2.68 -6.63 1.41
C ARG A 169 -3.78 -6.61 0.35
N LEU A 170 -3.41 -6.60 -0.93
CA LEU A 170 -4.44 -6.71 -1.97
C LEU A 170 -4.86 -8.16 -2.15
N VAL A 171 -4.03 -9.00 -2.78
CA VAL A 171 -4.42 -10.38 -3.11
C VAL A 171 -3.23 -11.31 -3.27
N ARG A 172 -3.50 -12.60 -3.43
CA ARG A 172 -2.51 -13.57 -3.92
C ARG A 172 -2.38 -13.48 -5.44
N GLU A 173 -3.51 -13.37 -6.14
CA GLU A 173 -3.62 -13.35 -7.60
C GLU A 173 -4.47 -12.15 -8.03
N LEU A 174 -3.89 -11.30 -8.87
CA LEU A 174 -4.55 -10.11 -9.43
C LEU A 174 -4.58 -10.25 -10.95
N GLY A 175 -5.77 -10.52 -11.49
CA GLY A 175 -6.03 -10.64 -12.93
C GLY A 175 -6.24 -9.29 -13.61
N GLU A 176 -6.99 -9.29 -14.71
CA GLU A 176 -7.26 -8.11 -15.53
C GLU A 176 -8.08 -7.06 -14.79
N ASN A 177 -7.46 -5.94 -14.43
CA ASN A 177 -8.14 -4.75 -13.92
C ASN A 177 -7.53 -3.50 -14.59
N PRO A 178 -8.33 -2.61 -15.20
CA PRO A 178 -7.80 -1.39 -15.79
C PRO A 178 -7.03 -0.53 -14.78
N HIS A 179 -7.55 -0.36 -13.56
CA HIS A 179 -6.92 0.49 -12.55
C HIS A 179 -6.92 -0.15 -11.16
N VAL A 180 -5.73 -0.24 -10.58
CA VAL A 180 -5.52 -0.66 -9.19
C VAL A 180 -4.67 0.39 -8.48
N GLU A 181 -5.21 0.94 -7.39
CA GLU A 181 -4.54 2.00 -6.64
C GLU A 181 -4.54 1.74 -5.12
N VAL A 182 -3.37 1.88 -4.51
CA VAL A 182 -3.20 1.87 -3.06
C VAL A 182 -2.56 3.17 -2.61
N ARG A 183 -3.24 3.89 -1.72
CA ARG A 183 -2.75 5.12 -1.10
C ARG A 183 -2.74 4.99 0.41
N LEU A 184 -1.56 5.11 1.00
CA LEU A 184 -1.42 5.43 2.41
C LEU A 184 -1.18 6.94 2.50
N GLY A 185 -1.94 7.60 3.37
CA GLY A 185 -2.25 9.04 3.40
C GLY A 185 -1.15 10.04 3.10
N LYS A 186 -1.52 11.33 3.02
CA LYS A 186 -0.58 12.40 2.68
C LYS A 186 0.61 12.49 3.64
N GLU A 187 0.39 12.24 4.92
CA GLU A 187 1.40 12.35 5.98
C GLU A 187 1.46 11.04 6.79
N LEU A 188 2.63 10.40 6.82
CA LEU A 188 2.90 9.18 7.57
C LEU A 188 4.04 9.44 8.56
N ALA A 189 3.74 9.37 9.85
CA ALA A 189 4.72 9.68 10.88
C ALA A 189 4.71 8.70 12.05
N TRP A 190 5.90 8.40 12.59
CA TRP A 190 6.05 7.72 13.88
C TRP A 190 5.42 6.34 13.97
N ASN A 191 5.30 5.62 12.86
CA ASN A 191 4.80 4.25 12.86
C ASN A 191 5.96 3.25 13.01
N GLN A 192 5.76 2.14 13.72
CA GLN A 192 6.83 1.14 13.83
C GLN A 192 6.97 0.36 12.52
N HIS A 193 5.86 -0.15 11.97
CA HIS A 193 5.86 -0.91 10.73
C HIS A 193 4.76 -0.41 9.79
N VAL A 194 5.15 -0.05 8.57
CA VAL A 194 4.24 0.26 7.47
C VAL A 194 4.55 -0.68 6.33
N GLU A 195 3.58 -1.51 5.96
CA GLU A 195 3.75 -2.52 4.94
C GLU A 195 2.63 -2.46 3.89
N VAL A 196 3.02 -2.42 2.61
CA VAL A 196 2.11 -2.57 1.48
C VAL A 196 2.55 -3.76 0.64
N ARG A 197 1.68 -4.78 0.53
CA ARG A 197 1.88 -5.98 -0.29
C ARG A 197 0.77 -6.06 -1.33
N LEU A 198 1.13 -5.92 -2.61
CA LEU A 198 0.12 -5.95 -3.65
C LEU A 198 -0.28 -7.37 -4.07
N VAL A 199 0.66 -8.19 -4.55
CA VAL A 199 0.33 -9.50 -5.14
C VAL A 199 1.47 -10.51 -5.02
N ARG A 200 1.24 -11.79 -5.33
CA ARG A 200 2.28 -12.77 -5.72
C ARG A 200 2.44 -12.83 -7.24
N GLU A 201 1.34 -12.84 -7.99
CA GLU A 201 1.26 -12.89 -9.46
C GLU A 201 0.34 -11.76 -9.98
N LEU A 202 0.91 -10.79 -10.72
CA LEU A 202 0.21 -9.66 -11.31
C LEU A 202 0.05 -9.86 -12.84
N GLY A 203 -1.19 -9.99 -13.31
CA GLY A 203 -1.54 -10.09 -14.73
C GLY A 203 -1.67 -8.73 -15.45
N GLU A 204 -2.38 -8.72 -16.57
CA GLU A 204 -2.51 -7.56 -17.48
C GLU A 204 -3.39 -6.44 -16.89
N ASN A 205 -2.77 -5.36 -16.40
CA ASN A 205 -3.46 -4.16 -15.95
C ASN A 205 -2.99 -2.92 -16.73
N GLN A 206 -3.86 -1.92 -16.92
CA GLN A 206 -3.41 -0.67 -17.55
C GLN A 206 -2.58 0.15 -16.57
N HIS A 207 -3.07 0.30 -15.34
CA HIS A 207 -2.40 1.10 -14.31
C HIS A 207 -2.42 0.40 -12.96
N VAL A 208 -1.23 0.19 -12.40
CA VAL A 208 -1.04 -0.25 -11.01
C VAL A 208 -0.20 0.77 -10.28
N GLU A 209 -0.77 1.37 -9.24
CA GLU A 209 -0.14 2.45 -8.51
C GLU A 209 -0.13 2.22 -7.00
N VAL A 210 1.05 2.37 -6.39
CA VAL A 210 1.24 2.37 -4.94
C VAL A 210 1.85 3.70 -4.53
N ARG A 211 1.15 4.45 -3.69
CA ARG A 211 1.64 5.70 -3.10
C ARG A 211 1.66 5.61 -1.59
N LEU A 212 2.84 5.77 -1.01
CA LEU A 212 2.99 6.04 0.42
C LEU A 212 3.31 7.52 0.53
N GLY A 213 2.29 8.31 0.90
CA GLY A 213 2.33 9.72 1.26
C GLY A 213 3.15 10.71 0.45
N LYS A 214 3.06 11.96 0.89
CA LYS A 214 3.94 13.04 0.46
C LYS A 214 5.10 13.21 1.45
N GLU A 215 4.85 13.00 2.73
CA GLU A 215 5.81 13.18 3.81
C GLU A 215 5.86 11.91 4.67
N LEU A 216 7.06 11.31 4.77
CA LEU A 216 7.32 10.06 5.50
C LEU A 216 8.44 10.30 6.51
N ALA A 217 8.10 10.34 7.79
CA ALA A 217 9.05 10.73 8.84
C ALA A 217 9.02 9.82 10.08
N GLY A 218 10.20 9.41 10.55
CA GLY A 218 10.33 8.80 11.89
C GLY A 218 9.72 7.40 12.02
N ASN A 219 9.60 6.65 10.93
CA ASN A 219 9.10 5.27 10.97
C ASN A 219 10.26 4.27 11.14
N GLN A 220 10.05 3.15 11.84
CA GLN A 220 11.13 2.15 11.98
C GLN A 220 11.29 1.34 10.70
N HIS A 221 10.20 0.77 10.19
CA HIS A 221 10.22 -0.03 8.96
C HIS A 221 9.13 0.42 8.00
N VAL A 222 9.54 0.77 6.78
CA VAL A 222 8.63 1.03 5.66
C VAL A 222 8.95 0.04 4.55
N GLU A 223 7.99 -0.79 4.18
CA GLU A 223 8.15 -1.84 3.20
C GLU A 223 7.06 -1.78 2.13
N VAL A 224 7.49 -1.74 0.86
CA VAL A 224 6.60 -1.90 -0.29
C VAL A 224 7.06 -3.09 -1.12
N ARG A 225 6.18 -4.10 -1.26
CA ARG A 225 6.42 -5.30 -2.06
C ARG A 225 5.38 -5.44 -3.17
N LEU A 226 5.87 -5.45 -4.40
CA LEU A 226 5.14 -5.89 -5.58
C LEU A 226 5.68 -7.25 -6.01
N GLY A 227 4.91 -8.31 -5.73
CA GLY A 227 4.95 -9.67 -6.30
C GLY A 227 6.24 -10.41 -6.55
N LYS A 228 6.07 -11.64 -7.06
CA LYS A 228 7.12 -12.51 -7.57
C LYS A 228 7.21 -12.44 -9.09
N GLU A 229 6.07 -12.28 -9.75
CA GLU A 229 5.92 -12.20 -11.20
C GLU A 229 5.01 -11.02 -11.56
N LEU A 230 5.46 -10.21 -12.52
CA LEU A 230 4.76 -9.04 -13.00
C LEU A 230 4.91 -8.94 -14.53
N ALA A 231 3.79 -9.09 -15.26
CA ALA A 231 3.80 -9.07 -16.71
C ALA A 231 2.57 -8.42 -17.35
N GLY A 232 2.76 -7.84 -18.54
CA GLY A 232 1.67 -7.37 -19.41
C GLY A 232 1.00 -6.06 -18.99
N ASN A 233 1.66 -5.22 -18.19
CA ASN A 233 1.08 -3.95 -17.72
C ASN A 233 1.53 -2.76 -18.55
N GLN A 234 0.65 -1.77 -18.76
CA GLN A 234 1.06 -0.52 -19.42
C GLN A 234 1.88 0.35 -18.46
N HIS A 235 1.39 0.56 -17.24
CA HIS A 235 2.07 1.38 -16.24
C HIS A 235 2.05 0.73 -14.86
N VAL A 236 3.24 0.55 -14.28
CA VAL A 236 3.42 0.18 -12.87
C VAL A 236 4.22 1.28 -12.19
N GLU A 237 3.64 1.88 -11.15
CA GLU A 237 4.26 2.97 -10.43
C GLU A 237 4.27 2.75 -8.91
N VAL A 238 5.46 2.90 -8.31
CA VAL A 238 5.63 2.98 -6.86
C VAL A 238 6.21 4.33 -6.50
N ARG A 239 5.53 5.07 -5.62
CA ARG A 239 6.03 6.32 -5.05
C ARG A 239 6.05 6.23 -3.54
N LEU A 240 7.23 6.40 -2.96
CA LEU A 240 7.37 6.69 -1.53
C LEU A 240 7.76 8.15 -1.40
N GLY A 241 6.81 8.97 -0.94
CA GLY A 241 7.03 10.35 -0.50
C GLY A 241 7.59 11.32 -1.55
N LYS A 242 7.43 12.61 -1.28
CA LYS A 242 8.35 13.65 -1.78
C LYS A 242 9.53 13.78 -0.83
N GLU A 243 9.29 13.68 0.47
CA GLU A 243 10.26 13.91 1.55
C GLU A 243 10.29 12.67 2.46
N LEU A 244 11.48 12.05 2.59
CA LEU A 244 11.71 10.86 3.40
C LEU A 244 12.82 11.12 4.41
N ALA A 245 12.49 11.12 5.70
CA ALA A 245 13.46 11.45 6.73
C ALA A 245 13.36 10.56 7.98
N TRP A 246 14.51 10.29 8.60
CA TRP A 246 14.60 9.67 9.93
C TRP A 246 13.96 8.29 10.05
N ASN A 247 13.93 7.51 8.96
CA ASN A 247 13.45 6.14 9.00
C ASN A 247 14.62 5.16 9.21
N GLN A 248 14.41 4.08 9.97
CA GLN A 248 15.49 3.10 10.18
C GLN A 248 15.67 2.23 8.94
N HIS A 249 14.61 1.65 8.41
CA HIS A 249 14.63 0.81 7.22
C HIS A 249 13.54 1.22 6.24
N VAL A 250 13.95 1.49 5.00
CA VAL A 250 13.05 1.67 3.86
C VAL A 250 13.40 0.66 2.79
N GLU A 251 12.51 -0.29 2.52
CA GLU A 251 12.66 -1.32 1.50
C GLU A 251 11.58 -1.17 0.42
N VAL A 252 12.01 -1.01 -0.83
CA VAL A 252 11.14 -1.14 -2.00
C VAL A 252 11.61 -2.31 -2.83
N ARG A 253 10.76 -3.31 -2.95
CA ARG A 253 11.04 -4.51 -3.72
C ARG A 253 10.01 -4.70 -4.82
N LEU A 254 10.48 -4.52 -6.05
CA LEU A 254 9.79 -4.93 -7.26
C LEU A 254 10.38 -6.25 -7.75
N VAL A 255 9.68 -7.34 -7.41
CA VAL A 255 9.61 -8.58 -8.19
C VAL A 255 10.91 -9.42 -8.29
N ARG A 256 10.77 -10.71 -8.64
CA ARG A 256 11.89 -11.59 -9.05
C ARG A 256 12.04 -11.61 -10.57
N GLU A 257 10.91 -11.67 -11.29
CA GLU A 257 10.79 -11.72 -12.75
C GLU A 257 9.84 -10.61 -13.25
N LEU A 258 10.35 -9.70 -14.08
CA LEU A 258 9.60 -8.55 -14.59
C LEU A 258 9.72 -8.47 -16.11
N GLY A 259 8.61 -8.61 -16.84
CA GLY A 259 8.64 -8.60 -18.30
C GLY A 259 7.38 -8.11 -19.00
N GLU A 260 7.52 -7.70 -20.26
CA GLU A 260 6.40 -7.29 -21.14
C GLU A 260 5.57 -6.09 -20.66
N ASN A 261 6.16 -5.18 -19.87
CA ASN A 261 5.51 -3.93 -19.46
C ASN A 261 5.97 -2.73 -20.30
N GLN A 262 5.09 -1.75 -20.54
CA GLN A 262 5.49 -0.53 -21.27
C GLN A 262 6.33 0.39 -20.37
N HIS A 263 5.84 0.71 -19.17
CA HIS A 263 6.52 1.58 -18.22
C HIS A 263 6.49 1.02 -16.80
N VAL A 264 7.66 0.91 -16.18
CA VAL A 264 7.81 0.60 -14.76
C VAL A 264 8.63 1.70 -14.10
N GLU A 265 8.04 2.38 -13.11
CA GLU A 265 8.67 3.48 -12.41
C GLU A 265 8.67 3.27 -10.89
N VAL A 266 9.85 3.40 -10.29
CA VAL A 266 10.01 3.45 -8.83
C VAL A 266 10.60 4.80 -8.47
N ARG A 267 9.85 5.59 -7.70
CA ARG A 267 10.31 6.85 -7.12
C ARG A 267 10.42 6.72 -5.61
N LEU A 268 11.64 6.84 -5.14
CA LEU A 268 11.94 7.15 -3.76
C LEU A 268 12.16 8.67 -3.68
N GLY A 269 11.50 9.35 -2.74
CA GLY A 269 11.24 10.80 -2.72
C GLY A 269 12.35 11.74 -3.18
N LYS A 270 11.98 12.99 -3.49
CA LYS A 270 12.93 14.00 -4.03
C LYS A 270 14.07 14.32 -3.06
N GLU A 271 13.80 14.26 -1.75
CA GLU A 271 14.72 14.62 -0.67
C GLU A 271 14.77 13.45 0.33
N LEU A 272 15.96 12.89 0.56
CA LEU A 272 16.21 11.79 1.49
C LEU A 272 17.32 12.15 2.47
N ALA A 273 17.01 12.15 3.78
CA ALA A 273 17.97 12.53 4.81
C ALA A 273 17.83 11.71 6.10
N GLY A 274 18.96 11.31 6.69
CA GLY A 274 19.01 10.72 8.04
C GLY A 274 18.37 9.35 8.19
N ASN A 275 18.32 8.54 7.12
CA ASN A 275 17.85 7.15 7.19
C ASN A 275 19.04 6.19 7.46
N GLN A 276 18.82 5.09 8.18
CA GLN A 276 19.90 4.13 8.45
C GLN A 276 20.14 3.20 7.25
N HIS A 277 19.08 2.59 6.73
CA HIS A 277 19.12 1.68 5.58
C HIS A 277 18.05 2.03 4.55
N VAL A 278 18.49 2.18 3.30
CA VAL A 278 17.60 2.35 2.14
C VAL A 278 17.96 1.32 1.08
N GLU A 279 16.98 0.51 0.71
CA GLU A 279 17.14 -0.56 -0.27
C GLU A 279 16.07 -0.48 -1.37
N VAL A 280 16.52 -0.47 -2.64
CA VAL A 280 15.64 -0.60 -3.80
C VAL A 280 16.09 -1.76 -4.68
N ARG A 281 15.28 -2.81 -4.72
CA ARG A 281 15.50 -4.01 -5.55
C ARG A 281 14.48 -4.09 -6.66
N LEU A 282 14.96 -3.99 -7.90
CA LEU A 282 14.25 -4.45 -9.10
C LEU A 282 14.70 -5.87 -9.46
N GLY A 283 13.78 -6.65 -10.05
CA GLY A 283 13.88 -8.03 -10.56
C GLY A 283 15.27 -8.60 -10.84
N LYS A 284 15.45 -9.89 -10.57
CA LYS A 284 16.67 -10.63 -10.96
C LYS A 284 16.73 -10.83 -12.47
N GLU A 285 15.57 -10.96 -13.11
CA GLU A 285 15.42 -11.18 -14.56
C GLU A 285 14.49 -10.11 -15.13
N LEU A 286 15.00 -9.37 -16.13
CA LEU A 286 14.33 -8.27 -16.81
C LEU A 286 14.36 -8.55 -18.31
N ALA A 287 13.20 -8.67 -18.96
CA ALA A 287 13.12 -8.92 -20.40
C ALA A 287 11.86 -8.29 -21.01
N GLY A 288 11.95 -7.75 -22.24
CA GLY A 288 10.76 -7.32 -22.99
C GLY A 288 10.05 -6.06 -22.49
N ASN A 289 10.62 -5.29 -21.57
CA ASN A 289 10.03 -4.01 -21.13
C ASN A 289 10.51 -2.84 -22.01
N GLN A 290 9.64 -1.86 -22.30
CA GLN A 290 10.03 -0.68 -23.10
C GLN A 290 10.82 0.34 -22.28
N HIS A 291 10.35 0.67 -21.07
CA HIS A 291 11.01 1.60 -20.16
C HIS A 291 10.95 1.14 -18.70
N VAL A 292 12.10 1.12 -18.04
CA VAL A 292 12.22 0.88 -16.58
C VAL A 292 13.06 2.00 -15.98
N GLU A 293 12.49 2.72 -15.01
CA GLU A 293 13.16 3.86 -14.35
C GLU A 293 13.12 3.72 -12.82
N VAL A 294 14.29 3.89 -12.20
CA VAL A 294 14.42 4.11 -10.76
C VAL A 294 14.91 5.53 -10.54
N ARG A 295 14.09 6.33 -9.87
CA ARG A 295 14.52 7.63 -9.36
C ARG A 295 14.67 7.52 -7.85
N LEU A 296 15.90 7.68 -7.40
CA LEU A 296 16.20 8.03 -6.02
C LEU A 296 16.30 9.55 -5.94
N GLY A 297 16.10 10.11 -4.74
CA GLY A 297 16.07 11.55 -4.53
C GLY A 297 17.20 12.31 -5.22
N LYS A 298 16.90 13.55 -5.62
CA LYS A 298 17.88 14.43 -6.26
C LYS A 298 19.05 14.73 -5.33
N GLU A 299 18.80 14.69 -4.02
CA GLU A 299 19.77 14.88 -2.96
C GLU A 299 19.62 13.72 -1.96
N LEU A 300 20.69 12.92 -1.85
CA LEU A 300 20.84 11.81 -0.90
C LEU A 300 22.04 12.15 -0.02
N ALA A 301 21.81 12.35 1.28
CA ALA A 301 22.90 12.68 2.21
C ALA A 301 22.65 12.09 3.60
N GLY A 302 23.74 11.67 4.26
CA GLY A 302 23.71 11.26 5.66
C GLY A 302 23.07 9.89 5.94
N ASN A 303 23.13 8.96 4.99
CA ASN A 303 22.71 7.57 5.21
C ASN A 303 23.90 6.69 5.63
N GLN A 304 23.65 5.67 6.45
CA GLN A 304 24.69 4.72 6.87
C GLN A 304 24.96 3.69 5.76
N HIS A 305 23.92 3.07 5.20
CA HIS A 305 24.05 2.08 4.12
C HIS A 305 23.01 2.30 3.02
N VAL A 306 23.47 2.25 1.76
CA VAL A 306 22.63 2.37 0.56
C VAL A 306 22.99 1.26 -0.45
N GLU A 307 22.02 0.43 -0.84
CA GLU A 307 22.18 -0.62 -1.88
C GLU A 307 21.23 -0.34 -3.06
N VAL A 308 21.79 -0.24 -4.28
CA VAL A 308 21.03 0.08 -5.50
C VAL A 308 21.51 -0.72 -6.71
N ARG A 309 20.59 -1.39 -7.43
CA ARG A 309 20.95 -2.10 -8.67
C ARG A 309 21.11 -1.19 -9.90
N LEU A 310 20.50 -0.01 -9.91
CA LEU A 310 20.57 1.02 -10.99
C LEU A 310 20.52 2.43 -10.35
N GLY A 311 21.63 3.20 -10.36
CA GLY A 311 21.75 4.48 -9.65
C GLY A 311 22.31 5.64 -10.49
N LYS A 312 21.97 6.89 -10.13
CA LYS A 312 22.39 8.10 -10.86
C LYS A 312 23.38 8.99 -10.08
N GLU A 313 23.09 9.38 -8.82
CA GLU A 313 23.91 10.31 -8.01
C GLU A 313 23.83 9.90 -6.51
N LEU A 314 24.98 9.65 -5.83
CA LEU A 314 25.01 9.23 -4.40
C LEU A 314 26.19 9.84 -3.60
N PRO A 315 26.12 11.11 -3.15
CA PRO A 315 27.16 11.70 -2.32
C PRO A 315 26.99 11.53 -0.81
N GLY A 316 28.06 11.58 -0.02
CA GLY A 316 28.01 11.80 1.44
C GLY A 316 27.41 10.66 2.30
N ASN A 317 27.57 9.40 1.89
CA ASN A 317 27.15 8.19 2.63
C ASN A 317 28.35 7.42 3.20
N GLN A 318 28.13 6.63 4.24
CA GLN A 318 29.21 5.81 4.82
C GLN A 318 29.54 4.60 3.94
N HIS A 319 28.54 3.81 3.55
CA HIS A 319 28.70 2.66 2.68
C HIS A 319 27.68 2.65 1.54
N VAL A 320 28.18 2.48 0.31
CA VAL A 320 27.36 2.46 -0.91
C VAL A 320 27.70 1.24 -1.77
N GLU A 321 26.71 0.43 -2.14
CA GLU A 321 26.85 -0.65 -3.13
C GLU A 321 25.98 -0.37 -4.36
N VAL A 322 26.62 -0.27 -5.55
CA VAL A 322 25.93 0.02 -6.82
C VAL A 322 26.31 -0.96 -7.92
N ARG A 323 25.32 -1.56 -8.58
CA ARG A 323 25.61 -2.42 -9.75
C ARG A 323 25.85 -1.63 -11.05
N LEU A 324 25.15 -0.53 -11.29
CA LEU A 324 25.33 0.38 -12.43
C LEU A 324 25.09 1.84 -11.97
N GLY A 325 26.12 2.69 -11.96
CA GLY A 325 26.08 4.07 -11.48
C GLY A 325 26.40 5.13 -12.54
N ARG A 326 25.95 6.38 -12.37
CA ARG A 326 26.37 7.51 -13.23
C ARG A 326 27.41 8.39 -12.53
N GLU A 327 27.15 8.90 -11.32
CA GLU A 327 28.04 9.80 -10.56
C GLU A 327 28.09 9.37 -9.07
N LEU A 328 29.29 9.15 -8.51
CA LEU A 328 29.51 8.76 -7.10
C LEU A 328 30.65 9.56 -6.44
N GLY A 329 30.42 10.23 -5.30
CA GLY A 329 31.48 11.01 -4.65
C GLY A 329 31.32 11.30 -3.15
N GLU A 330 32.39 11.73 -2.48
CA GLU A 330 32.36 12.12 -1.05
C GLU A 330 31.86 11.03 -0.06
N ASN A 331 31.98 9.74 -0.40
CA ASN A 331 31.61 8.62 0.49
C ASN A 331 32.84 8.02 1.22
N GLN A 332 32.62 7.33 2.34
CA GLN A 332 33.70 6.61 3.04
C GLN A 332 34.07 5.32 2.29
N HIS A 333 33.08 4.50 1.92
CA HIS A 333 33.28 3.24 1.19
C HIS A 333 32.28 3.08 0.06
N VAL A 334 32.77 2.73 -1.14
CA VAL A 334 31.96 2.51 -2.35
C VAL A 334 32.35 1.18 -3.01
N GLU A 335 31.37 0.30 -3.20
CA GLU A 335 31.50 -0.88 -4.05
C GLU A 335 30.67 -0.67 -5.32
N VAL A 336 31.31 -0.73 -6.49
CA VAL A 336 30.62 -0.46 -7.75
C VAL A 336 31.05 -1.37 -8.89
N ARG A 337 30.07 -1.95 -9.58
CA ARG A 337 30.35 -2.85 -10.70
C ARG A 337 30.57 -2.10 -12.02
N LEU A 338 29.88 -1.00 -12.27
CA LEU A 338 30.07 -0.11 -13.43
C LEU A 338 29.67 1.32 -13.06
N VAL A 339 30.47 2.33 -13.41
CA VAL A 339 30.17 3.75 -13.12
C VAL A 339 30.75 4.66 -14.18
N ARG A 340 30.10 5.81 -14.42
CA ARG A 340 30.57 6.81 -15.39
C ARG A 340 31.53 7.83 -14.77
N GLU A 341 31.24 8.33 -13.57
CA GLU A 341 32.02 9.37 -12.88
C GLU A 341 32.18 9.02 -11.38
N LEU A 342 33.41 9.14 -10.85
CA LEU A 342 33.79 8.85 -9.46
C LEU A 342 34.76 9.94 -8.97
N GLY A 343 34.55 10.52 -7.78
CA GLY A 343 35.48 11.52 -7.21
C GLY A 343 35.31 11.76 -5.71
N GLY A 344 36.41 11.96 -4.97
CA GLY A 344 36.34 12.35 -3.54
C GLY A 344 35.92 11.26 -2.54
N ASN A 345 35.92 9.98 -2.92
CA ASN A 345 35.63 8.86 -2.00
C ASN A 345 36.91 8.37 -1.29
N GLN A 346 36.82 7.93 -0.03
CA GLN A 346 37.99 7.44 0.73
C GLN A 346 38.44 6.05 0.27
N HIS A 347 37.48 5.14 0.01
CA HIS A 347 37.74 3.78 -0.48
C HIS A 347 36.76 3.39 -1.59
N VAL A 348 37.27 2.81 -2.68
CA VAL A 348 36.47 2.39 -3.85
C VAL A 348 36.90 0.99 -4.32
N GLU A 349 35.95 0.08 -4.47
CA GLU A 349 36.13 -1.22 -5.12
C GLU A 349 35.36 -1.26 -6.45
N LEU A 350 36.06 -1.54 -7.55
CA LEU A 350 35.57 -1.48 -8.92
C LEU A 350 35.75 -2.83 -9.62
N THR A 351 34.67 -3.45 -10.07
CA THR A 351 34.75 -4.80 -10.67
C THR A 351 34.95 -4.79 -12.19
N LEU A 352 34.45 -3.80 -12.96
CA LEU A 352 34.66 -3.65 -14.42
C LEU A 352 34.38 -2.19 -14.86
N GLY A 353 35.38 -1.44 -15.33
CA GLY A 353 35.19 -0.03 -15.77
C GLY A 353 35.94 0.33 -17.05
N ARG A 354 35.33 1.20 -17.88
CA ARG A 354 35.96 1.86 -19.03
C ARG A 354 36.18 3.33 -18.64
N GLU A 355 37.44 3.77 -18.69
CA GLU A 355 37.99 5.10 -18.34
C GLU A 355 37.76 5.60 -16.91
N LEU A 356 38.87 5.70 -16.16
CA LEU A 356 38.96 6.35 -14.85
C LEU A 356 39.54 7.75 -15.06
N VAL A 357 38.81 8.80 -14.69
CA VAL A 357 39.36 10.15 -14.57
C VAL A 357 39.58 10.41 -13.08
N PHE A 358 40.83 10.32 -12.64
CA PHE A 358 41.23 10.78 -11.32
C PHE A 358 41.60 12.26 -11.42
N GLU A 359 40.80 13.15 -10.84
CA GLU A 359 41.28 14.50 -10.51
C GLU A 359 41.95 14.45 -9.13
N PRO A 360 43.25 14.78 -9.03
CA PRO A 360 43.92 14.89 -7.75
C PRO A 360 43.42 16.14 -7.01
N ALA A 361 43.13 16.00 -5.71
CA ALA A 361 42.89 17.15 -4.84
C ALA A 361 44.20 17.96 -4.71
N CYS A 362 44.12 19.26 -5.02
CA CYS A 362 45.16 20.25 -4.72
C CYS A 362 45.07 20.72 -3.26
#